data_AF-A0A7X3LDZ9-F1
#
_entry.id   AF-A0A7X3LDZ9-F1
#
_cell.length_a   1.000
_cell.length_b   1.000
_cell.length_c   1.000
_cell.angle_alpha   90.00
_cell.angle_beta   90.00
_cell.angle_gamma   90.00
#
_symmetry.space_group_name_H-M   'P 1'
#
loop_
_entity.id
_entity.type
_entity.pdbx_description
1 polymer ?
#
loop_
_entity_poly.entity_id
_entity_poly.type
_entity_poly.pdbx_seq_one_letter_code
_entity_poly.pdbx_strand_id
1 'polypeptide(L)'
;MKKDTSVNLFCIPYAGGLSSAYRSWQECLDPAIKLIPLELAGRRGRFREPLHSDLREAVLDLFEKIRPQLNESPFAIFGHSLGAVLAYELSRIFMVMMIS
;
A
#
# COMPACT_ATOMS: atom_id res chain seq x y z
N MET A 1 5.16 -25.09 3.10
CA MET A 1 5.75 -23.87 2.52
C MET A 1 6.61 -23.20 3.58
N LYS A 2 7.87 -22.86 3.30
CA LYS A 2 8.66 -22.02 4.21
C LYS A 2 8.04 -20.63 4.18
N LYS A 3 7.68 -20.10 5.36
CA LYS A 3 7.22 -18.73 5.51
C LYS A 3 8.38 -17.82 5.11
N ASP A 4 8.16 -16.94 4.14
CA ASP A 4 9.16 -15.96 3.76
C ASP A 4 9.32 -14.98 4.94
N THR A 5 10.56 -14.81 5.41
CA THR A 5 10.87 -13.94 6.56
C THR A 5 11.04 -12.48 6.16
N SER A 6 11.01 -12.18 4.86
CA SER A 6 11.01 -10.82 4.36
C SER A 6 9.74 -10.07 4.75
N VAL A 7 9.87 -8.77 4.94
CA VAL A 7 8.80 -7.84 5.28
C VAL A 7 8.33 -7.12 4.02
N ASN A 8 7.03 -7.18 3.73
CA ASN A 8 6.42 -6.42 2.65
C ASN A 8 6.15 -4.97 3.11
N LEU A 9 6.84 -4.00 2.52
CA LEU A 9 6.64 -2.57 2.80
C LEU A 9 5.75 -1.96 1.72
N PHE A 10 4.47 -1.78 2.03
CA PHE A 10 3.50 -1.15 1.12
C PHE A 10 3.63 0.37 1.17
N CYS A 11 3.93 1.02 0.04
CA CYS A 11 4.12 2.47 0.00
C CYS A 11 3.00 3.17 -0.77
N ILE A 12 2.24 4.02 -0.08
CA ILE A 12 1.15 4.80 -0.65
C ILE A 12 1.69 6.19 -1.07
N PRO A 13 1.54 6.59 -2.35
CA PRO A 13 2.01 7.89 -2.81
C PRO A 13 1.19 9.05 -2.21
N TYR A 14 1.82 10.22 -2.14
CA TYR A 14 1.14 11.47 -1.80
C TYR A 14 0.18 11.92 -2.92
N ALA A 15 -0.60 12.98 -2.68
CA ALA A 15 -1.56 13.52 -3.64
C ALA A 15 -0.88 13.91 -4.97
N GLY A 16 -1.34 13.35 -6.08
CA GLY A 16 -0.72 13.56 -7.40
C GLY A 16 0.62 12.86 -7.61
N GLY A 17 1.15 12.20 -6.58
CA GLY A 17 2.38 11.42 -6.64
C GLY A 17 2.21 10.11 -7.41
N LEU A 18 3.34 9.57 -7.84
CA LEU A 18 3.42 8.30 -8.55
C LEU A 18 3.97 7.21 -7.63
N SER A 19 3.54 5.96 -7.84
CA SER A 19 4.09 4.79 -7.16
C SER A 19 5.63 4.69 -7.32
N SER A 20 6.17 5.16 -8.44
CA SER A 20 7.62 5.21 -8.70
C SER A 20 8.39 6.15 -7.78
N ALA A 21 7.74 7.05 -7.04
CA ALA A 21 8.41 7.97 -6.12
C ALA A 21 9.25 7.25 -5.05
N TYR A 22 8.92 5.99 -4.74
CA TYR A 22 9.63 5.20 -3.75
C TYR A 22 10.62 4.21 -4.35
N ARG A 23 10.65 4.02 -5.68
CA ARG A 23 11.37 2.88 -6.30
C ARG A 23 12.87 2.89 -5.99
N SER A 24 13.49 4.06 -5.89
CA SER A 24 14.91 4.20 -5.54
C SER A 24 15.23 3.75 -4.12
N TRP A 25 14.24 3.68 -3.22
CA TRP A 25 14.47 3.23 -1.84
C TRP A 25 14.85 1.77 -1.76
N GLN A 26 14.50 0.94 -2.76
CA GLN A 26 14.86 -0.48 -2.77
C GLN A 26 16.38 -0.70 -2.64
N GLU A 27 17.20 0.24 -3.11
CA GLU A 27 18.67 0.19 -3.03
C GLU A 27 19.21 0.60 -1.65
N CYS A 28 18.40 1.30 -0.84
CA CYS A 28 18.77 1.80 0.49
C CYS A 28 18.16 0.98 1.63
N LEU A 29 17.21 0.09 1.33
CA LEU A 29 16.53 -0.74 2.32
C LEU A 29 17.29 -2.04 2.58
N ASP A 30 17.06 -2.61 3.75
CA ASP A 30 17.55 -3.95 4.07
C ASP A 30 17.05 -4.97 3.02
N PRO A 31 17.87 -5.92 2.54
CA PRO A 31 17.45 -6.93 1.57
C PRO A 31 16.26 -7.79 2.02
N ALA A 32 15.99 -7.87 3.33
CA ALA A 32 14.80 -8.51 3.87
C ALA A 32 13.53 -7.67 3.72
N ILE A 33 13.61 -6.42 3.24
CA ILE A 33 12.45 -5.55 3.00
C ILE A 33 12.13 -5.57 1.50
N LYS A 34 10.94 -6.08 1.17
CA LYS A 34 10.37 -6.00 -0.17
C LYS A 34 9.54 -4.74 -0.29
N LEU A 35 10.01 -3.78 -1.07
CA LEU A 35 9.29 -2.54 -1.31
C LEU A 35 8.17 -2.77 -2.33
N ILE A 36 6.93 -2.43 -1.96
CA ILE A 36 5.74 -2.61 -2.80
C ILE A 36 5.02 -1.26 -2.95
N PRO A 37 5.39 -0.45 -3.95
CA PRO A 37 4.71 0.81 -4.19
C PRO A 37 3.30 0.59 -4.74
N LEU A 38 2.32 1.25 -4.15
CA LEU A 38 0.92 1.15 -4.54
C LEU A 38 0.55 2.26 -5.51
N GLU A 39 -0.31 1.93 -6.46
CA GLU A 39 -0.81 2.87 -7.46
C GLU A 39 -2.30 3.12 -7.26
N LEU A 40 -2.67 4.39 -7.11
CA LEU A 40 -4.05 4.83 -6.95
C LEU A 40 -4.78 4.83 -8.31
N ALA A 41 -6.10 4.65 -8.28
CA ALA A 41 -6.94 4.79 -9.47
C ALA A 41 -6.73 6.17 -10.13
N GLY A 42 -6.83 6.23 -11.45
CA GLY A 42 -6.57 7.44 -12.23
C GLY A 42 -5.10 7.84 -12.36
N ARG A 43 -4.14 7.00 -11.91
CA ARG A 43 -2.69 7.27 -11.99
C ARG A 43 -1.96 6.18 -12.79
N ARG A 44 -0.99 6.60 -13.62
CA ARG A 44 -0.18 5.80 -14.58
C ARG A 44 -0.79 4.45 -14.99
N GLY A 45 -0.44 3.33 -14.37
CA GLY A 45 -0.90 2.00 -14.79
C GLY A 45 -2.41 1.81 -14.66
N ARG A 46 -3.04 2.66 -13.86
CA ARG A 46 -4.48 2.75 -13.60
C ARG A 46 -5.11 4.04 -14.13
N PHE A 47 -4.50 4.70 -15.12
CA PHE A 47 -5.00 6.00 -15.63
C PHE A 47 -6.40 5.94 -16.26
N ARG A 48 -6.83 4.76 -16.71
CA ARG A 48 -8.17 4.54 -17.27
C ARG A 48 -9.25 4.32 -16.20
N GLU A 49 -8.84 4.07 -14.96
CA GLU A 49 -9.76 3.94 -13.85
C GLU A 49 -10.15 5.34 -13.36
N PRO A 50 -11.42 5.57 -12.98
CA PRO A 50 -11.84 6.86 -12.47
C PRO A 50 -11.11 7.18 -11.16
N LEU A 51 -10.81 8.47 -10.95
CA LEU A 51 -10.34 8.94 -9.64
C LEU A 51 -11.45 8.72 -8.62
N HIS A 52 -11.12 8.13 -7.48
CA HIS A 52 -12.05 8.07 -6.36
C HIS A 52 -12.33 9.48 -5.84
N SER A 53 -13.60 9.83 -5.71
CA SER A 53 -14.04 11.09 -5.11
C SER A 53 -14.17 11.00 -3.59
N ASP A 54 -14.11 9.79 -3.03
CA ASP A 54 -14.26 9.51 -1.62
C ASP A 54 -13.03 8.76 -1.05
N LEU A 55 -12.60 9.16 0.15
CA LEU A 55 -11.43 8.58 0.81
C LEU A 55 -11.64 7.09 1.14
N ARG A 56 -12.85 6.71 1.55
CA ARG A 56 -13.17 5.33 1.93
C ARG A 56 -13.12 4.41 0.72
N GLU A 57 -13.62 4.86 -0.44
CA GLU A 57 -13.48 4.12 -1.70
C GLU A 57 -12.01 3.86 -2.05
N ALA A 58 -11.17 4.90 -1.95
CA ALA A 58 -9.74 4.75 -2.20
C ALA A 58 -9.07 3.78 -1.21
N VAL A 59 -9.46 3.79 0.06
CA VAL A 59 -8.93 2.87 1.07
C VAL A 59 -9.39 1.43 0.83
N LEU A 60 -10.66 1.21 0.45
CA LEU A 60 -11.18 -0.12 0.12
C LEU A 60 -10.51 -0.72 -1.12
N ASP A 61 -10.27 0.11 -2.14
CA ASP A 61 -9.53 -0.30 -3.33
C ASP A 61 -8.08 -0.69 -3.00
N LEU A 62 -7.39 0.11 -2.16
CA LEU A 62 -6.05 -0.24 -1.67
C LEU A 62 -6.08 -1.54 -0.85
N PHE A 63 -7.09 -1.72 0.00
CA PHE A 63 -7.26 -2.93 0.79
C PHE A 63 -7.39 -4.17 -0.08
N GLU A 64 -8.28 -4.17 -1.08
CA GLU A 64 -8.45 -5.33 -1.97
C GLU A 64 -7.19 -5.68 -2.76
N LYS A 65 -6.37 -4.68 -3.10
CA LYS A 65 -5.07 -4.92 -3.76
C LYS A 65 -4.04 -5.57 -2.85
N ILE A 66 -4.03 -5.20 -1.57
CA ILE A 66 -3.03 -5.68 -0.61
C ILE A 66 -3.47 -7.02 0.01
N ARG A 67 -4.78 -7.24 0.16
CA ARG A 67 -5.39 -8.39 0.85
C ARG A 67 -4.77 -9.76 0.50
N PRO A 68 -4.47 -10.08 -0.78
CA PRO A 68 -3.86 -11.37 -1.12
C PRO A 68 -2.48 -11.60 -0.47
N GLN A 69 -1.73 -10.53 -0.20
CA GLN A 69 -0.35 -10.58 0.27
C GLN A 69 -0.22 -10.50 1.80
N LEU A 70 -1.32 -10.24 2.52
CA LEU A 70 -1.31 -10.04 3.98
C LEU A 70 -0.93 -11.30 4.77
N ASN A 71 -1.23 -12.48 4.22
CA ASN A 71 -0.99 -13.76 4.89
C ASN A 71 0.32 -14.43 4.49
N GLU A 72 1.03 -13.88 3.50
CA GLU A 72 2.24 -14.47 2.93
C GLU A 72 3.49 -14.16 3.77
N SER A 73 3.57 -12.91 4.26
CA SER A 73 4.72 -12.34 4.97
C SER A 73 4.28 -11.27 5.96
N PRO A 74 5.08 -10.98 7.01
CA PRO A 74 4.89 -9.75 7.79
C PRO A 74 4.88 -8.53 6.87
N PHE A 75 4.12 -7.50 7.22
CA PHE A 75 4.02 -6.29 6.41
C PHE A 75 4.08 -5.02 7.24
N ALA A 76 4.45 -3.93 6.58
CA ALA A 76 4.40 -2.57 7.07
C ALA A 76 3.77 -1.67 5.99
N ILE A 77 3.21 -0.54 6.41
CA ILE A 77 2.61 0.44 5.50
C ILE A 77 3.32 1.77 5.73
N PHE A 78 3.72 2.40 4.63
CA PHE A 78 4.26 3.74 4.63
C PHE A 78 3.40 4.64 3.74
N GLY A 79 3.16 5.86 4.19
CA GLY A 79 2.47 6.87 3.41
C GLY A 79 2.95 8.25 3.79
N HIS A 80 3.07 9.13 2.80
CA HIS A 80 3.46 10.53 2.98
C HIS A 80 2.30 11.47 2.62
N SER A 81 2.07 12.52 3.41
CA SER A 81 0.98 13.49 3.20
C SER A 81 -0.39 12.79 3.07
N LEU A 82 -1.11 12.93 1.96
CA LEU A 82 -2.36 12.18 1.70
C LEU A 82 -2.17 10.67 1.86
N GLY A 83 -1.02 10.14 1.47
CA GLY A 83 -0.68 8.74 1.65
C GLY A 83 -0.66 8.31 3.12
N ALA A 84 -0.29 9.21 4.04
CA ALA A 84 -0.31 8.92 5.48
C ALA A 84 -1.73 8.76 6.01
N VAL A 85 -2.67 9.60 5.54
CA VAL A 85 -4.09 9.49 5.87
C VAL A 85 -4.67 8.17 5.34
N LEU A 86 -4.36 7.83 4.09
CA LEU A 86 -4.76 6.55 3.49
C LEU A 86 -4.17 5.35 4.26
N ALA A 87 -2.90 5.41 4.67
CA ALA A 87 -2.25 4.36 5.46
C ALA A 87 -2.90 4.19 6.84
N TYR A 88 -3.25 5.30 7.49
CA TYR A 88 -3.93 5.29 8.79
C TYR A 88 -5.32 4.64 8.69
N GLU A 89 -6.15 5.09 7.74
CA GLU A 89 -7.49 4.51 7.54
C GLU A 89 -7.43 3.04 7.11
N LEU A 90 -6.46 2.68 6.27
CA LEU A 90 -6.24 1.29 5.88
C LEU A 90 -5.88 0.41 7.09
N SER A 91 -5.06 0.92 8.00
CA SER A 91 -4.69 0.23 9.25
C SER A 91 -5.90 -0.01 10.15
N ARG A 92 -6.88 0.91 10.16
CA ARG A 92 -8.15 0.72 10.89
C ARG A 92 -8.99 -0.42 10.31
N ILE A 93 -9.02 -0.57 8.99
CA ILE A 93 -9.71 -1.71 8.35
C ILE A 93 -9.09 -3.03 8.77
N PHE A 94 -7.75 -3.13 8.73
CA PHE A 94 -7.05 -4.35 9.17
C PHE A 94 -7.37 -4.71 10.62
N MET A 95 -7.37 -3.74 11.51
CA MET A 95 -7.69 -3.95 12.92
C MET A 95 -9.10 -4.54 13.12
N VAL A 96 -10.10 -4.00 12.41
CA VAL A 96 -11.50 -4.51 12.51
C VAL A 96 -11.59 -5.96 12.03
N MET A 97 -10.89 -6.30 10.95
CA MET A 97 -10.92 -7.65 10.38
C MET A 97 -10.14 -8.69 11.18
N MET A 98 -9.16 -8.27 11.98
CA MET A 98 -8.42 -9.19 12.88
C MET A 98 -9.23 -9.57 14.13
N ILE A 99 -10.27 -8.81 14.46
CA ILE A 99 -11.12 -8.99 15.65
C ILE A 99 -12.45 -9.70 15.29
N SER A 100 -12.77 -9.79 14.00
CA SER A 100 -13.98 -10.46 13.47
C SER A 100 -13.69 -11.89 13.07
#